data_AF-A0A422NQV3-F1
#
_entry.id   AF-A0A422NQV3-F1
#
_cell.length_a   1.000
_cell.length_b   1.000
_cell.length_c   1.000
_cell.angle_alpha   90.00
_cell.angle_beta   90.00
_cell.angle_gamma   90.00
#
_symmetry.space_group_name_H-M   'P 1'
#
loop_
_entity.id
_entity.type
_entity.pdbx_description
1 polymer ?
#
loop_
_entity_poly.entity_id
_entity_poly.type
_entity_poly.pdbx_seq_one_letter_code
_entity_poly.pdbx_strand_id
1 'polypeptide(L)'
;MTFSPSFLRDPVFLLTAAVGLTGVVFFAYYWYEGRTFGKRWPFPRRVRRPPVLRGVTASQRPEIATKEAIGLVARGEIATLGGLVYFFRGSGNEKEILLDPTLQAYLQRLLAPGVLAEAVPPGIQNAHVQELLHQLCHCCEQAARLEKERATAFDATNSGHMQLLRELWEAAGKSPADFSHRSEAWVEFGFQGLDPATDFRGGGVLALRQFLHFAQTHNDDFKAMMAFNRRILAAGEETWYLFAVVSIQFTAQLLLQKDHAFYLPQLEVLYDTLKGGAGKDKCEGGAKHHLGSARAEVLELRGGGSDKSQNHSKNDRDAAAHKPWTGVRDFEEGFHTLHHQLLLHFKRCWHRDLPHVMEYNNYMPSVFQSFFVPD
;
A
#
# COMPACT_ATOMS: atom_id res chain seq x y z
N MET A 1 -21.47 40.98 -48.65
CA MET A 1 -20.45 39.92 -48.53
C MET A 1 -21.17 38.60 -48.38
N THR A 2 -21.00 37.75 -49.37
CA THR A 2 -21.63 36.45 -49.59
C THR A 2 -21.16 35.42 -48.55
N PHE A 3 -22.09 34.77 -47.84
CA PHE A 3 -21.82 33.51 -47.14
C PHE A 3 -22.24 32.35 -48.05
N SER A 4 -21.25 31.61 -48.56
CA SER A 4 -21.47 30.25 -49.08
C SER A 4 -21.40 29.23 -47.94
N PRO A 5 -22.19 28.16 -47.97
CA PRO A 5 -22.16 27.09 -46.98
C PRO A 5 -21.22 25.96 -47.45
N SER A 6 -20.19 25.66 -46.68
CA SER A 6 -19.38 24.45 -46.85
C SER A 6 -18.94 23.93 -45.49
N PHE A 7 -19.89 23.31 -44.77
CA PHE A 7 -19.66 22.56 -43.55
C PHE A 7 -20.48 21.27 -43.58
N LEU A 8 -20.23 20.43 -44.57
CA LEU A 8 -20.69 19.03 -44.56
C LEU A 8 -19.64 18.16 -45.25
N ARG A 9 -18.64 17.73 -44.49
CA ARG A 9 -17.90 16.46 -44.66
C ARG A 9 -16.86 16.35 -43.56
N ASP A 10 -17.26 15.79 -42.43
CA ASP A 10 -16.29 15.20 -41.49
C ASP A 10 -16.86 13.88 -40.93
N PRO A 11 -16.34 12.71 -41.36
CA PRO A 11 -16.86 11.40 -40.99
C PRO A 11 -16.62 11.01 -39.52
N VAL A 12 -15.90 11.84 -38.76
CA VAL A 12 -15.60 11.61 -37.33
C VAL A 12 -16.78 12.04 -36.44
N PHE A 13 -17.60 13.01 -36.86
CA PHE A 13 -18.77 13.47 -36.08
C PHE A 13 -19.97 12.51 -36.12
N LEU A 14 -20.08 11.67 -37.16
CA LEU A 14 -21.15 10.68 -37.28
C LEU A 14 -20.88 9.43 -36.42
N LEU A 15 -19.61 9.11 -36.13
CA LEU A 15 -19.26 7.96 -35.30
C LEU A 15 -19.46 8.24 -33.80
N THR A 16 -19.22 9.47 -33.35
CA THR A 16 -19.44 9.88 -31.95
C THR A 16 -20.91 10.03 -31.60
N ALA A 17 -21.78 10.39 -32.57
CA ALA A 17 -23.22 10.39 -32.38
C ALA A 17 -23.82 8.97 -32.29
N ALA A 18 -23.23 7.98 -32.98
CA ALA A 18 -23.74 6.60 -33.01
C ALA A 18 -23.46 5.80 -31.72
N VAL A 19 -22.37 6.10 -30.99
CA VAL A 19 -22.02 5.42 -29.72
C VAL A 19 -22.85 5.96 -28.54
N GLY A 20 -23.28 7.22 -28.59
CA GLY A 20 -24.15 7.80 -27.56
C GLY A 20 -25.59 7.26 -27.59
N LEU A 21 -26.09 6.85 -28.76
CA LEU A 21 -27.47 6.38 -28.94
C LEU A 21 -27.67 4.90 -28.57
N THR A 22 -26.64 4.05 -28.69
CA THR A 22 -26.72 2.65 -28.26
C THR A 22 -26.81 2.51 -26.74
N GLY A 23 -26.11 3.35 -25.98
CA GLY A 23 -26.18 3.35 -24.51
C GLY A 23 -27.53 3.80 -23.95
N VAL A 24 -28.16 4.81 -24.57
CA VAL A 24 -29.47 5.33 -24.15
C VAL A 24 -30.61 4.38 -24.54
N VAL A 25 -30.51 3.71 -25.69
CA VAL A 25 -31.49 2.69 -26.11
C VAL A 25 -31.40 1.43 -25.24
N PHE A 26 -30.22 1.02 -24.79
CA PHE A 26 -30.07 -0.10 -23.85
C PHE A 26 -30.69 0.20 -22.49
N PHE A 27 -30.54 1.45 -22.01
CA PHE A 27 -31.15 1.90 -20.75
C PHE A 27 -32.68 2.03 -20.85
N ALA A 28 -33.21 2.46 -21.99
CA ALA A 28 -34.65 2.56 -22.23
C ALA A 28 -35.31 1.19 -22.46
N TYR A 29 -34.64 0.24 -23.12
CA TYR A 29 -35.14 -1.11 -23.36
C TYR A 29 -35.30 -1.91 -22.05
N TYR A 30 -34.33 -1.79 -21.12
CA TYR A 30 -34.44 -2.40 -19.80
C TYR A 30 -35.42 -1.69 -18.86
N TRP A 31 -35.77 -0.43 -19.14
CA TRP A 31 -36.77 0.32 -18.36
C TRP A 31 -38.22 0.01 -18.80
N TYR A 32 -38.42 -0.44 -20.04
CA TYR A 32 -39.76 -0.69 -20.61
C TYR A 32 -40.31 -2.11 -20.32
N GLU A 33 -39.46 -3.11 -20.09
CA GLU A 33 -39.92 -4.41 -19.59
C GLU A 33 -40.14 -4.38 -18.08
N GLY A 34 -41.38 -4.05 -17.68
CA GLY A 34 -41.85 -4.05 -16.31
C GLY A 34 -41.77 -5.43 -15.64
N ARG A 35 -40.61 -5.78 -15.08
CA ARG A 35 -40.47 -6.84 -14.07
C ARG A 35 -40.24 -6.21 -12.70
N THR A 36 -41.24 -6.37 -11.86
CA THR A 36 -41.24 -6.05 -10.43
C THR A 36 -40.09 -6.79 -9.71
N PHE A 37 -39.04 -6.06 -9.33
CA PHE A 37 -38.11 -6.51 -8.29
C PHE A 37 -37.95 -5.40 -7.25
N GLY A 38 -38.74 -5.53 -6.18
CA GLY A 38 -38.54 -4.73 -4.97
C GLY A 38 -37.21 -5.08 -4.34
N LYS A 39 -36.22 -4.21 -4.50
CA LYS A 39 -35.06 -4.03 -3.61
C LYS A 39 -34.60 -2.58 -3.77
N ARG A 40 -34.64 -1.87 -2.64
CA ARG A 40 -34.25 -0.47 -2.46
C ARG A 40 -32.81 -0.29 -2.93
N TRP A 41 -32.60 0.34 -4.09
CA TRP A 41 -31.26 0.75 -4.52
C TRP A 41 -30.71 1.75 -3.51
N PRO A 42 -29.54 1.50 -2.88
CA PRO A 42 -28.87 2.54 -2.12
C PRO A 42 -28.38 3.59 -3.13
N PHE A 43 -28.86 4.82 -2.98
CA PHE A 43 -28.31 5.97 -3.70
C PHE A 43 -26.77 5.96 -3.60
N PRO A 44 -26.04 6.29 -4.67
CA PRO A 44 -24.59 6.42 -4.60
C PRO A 44 -24.29 7.51 -3.57
N ARG A 45 -23.71 7.13 -2.42
CA ARG A 45 -23.15 8.10 -1.47
C ARG A 45 -22.15 8.94 -2.27
N ARG A 46 -22.36 10.26 -2.35
CA ARG A 46 -21.32 11.19 -2.83
C ARG A 46 -20.03 10.82 -2.10
N VAL A 47 -19.05 10.30 -2.82
CA VAL A 47 -17.72 10.05 -2.26
C VAL A 47 -17.16 11.42 -1.91
N ARG A 48 -17.26 11.82 -0.64
CA ARG A 48 -16.62 13.04 -0.16
C ARG A 48 -15.12 12.84 -0.37
N ARG A 49 -14.48 13.79 -1.06
CA ARG A 49 -13.03 13.78 -1.20
C ARG A 49 -12.41 13.81 0.21
N PRO A 50 -11.36 13.02 0.48
CA PRO A 50 -10.69 13.05 1.77
C PRO A 50 -10.20 14.48 2.07
N PRO A 51 -10.29 14.94 3.33
CA PRO A 51 -9.80 16.25 3.71
C PRO A 51 -8.28 16.34 3.53
N VAL A 52 -7.80 17.51 3.13
CA VAL A 52 -6.38 17.83 2.93
C VAL A 52 -6.10 19.15 3.62
N LEU A 53 -4.97 19.27 4.31
CA LEU A 53 -4.54 20.52 4.92
C LEU A 53 -4.25 21.56 3.83
N ARG A 54 -4.85 22.76 3.94
CA ARG A 54 -4.75 23.84 2.94
C ARG A 54 -4.32 25.14 3.58
N GLY A 55 -3.47 25.89 2.87
CA GLY A 55 -3.05 27.25 3.27
C GLY A 55 -2.03 27.28 4.42
N VAL A 56 -1.64 26.12 4.95
CA VAL A 56 -0.66 25.96 6.02
C VAL A 56 0.15 24.68 5.78
N THR A 57 1.45 24.72 6.04
CA THR A 57 2.31 23.53 6.06
C THR A 57 2.38 22.99 7.48
N ALA A 58 2.14 21.69 7.68
CA ALA A 58 2.08 21.10 9.02
C ALA A 58 3.40 21.24 9.80
N SER A 59 4.55 21.22 9.12
CA SER A 59 5.86 21.46 9.73
C SER A 59 6.08 22.89 10.20
N GLN A 60 5.47 23.87 9.54
CA GLN A 60 5.64 25.29 9.84
C GLN A 60 4.71 25.76 10.96
N ARG A 61 3.50 25.19 11.04
CA ARG A 61 2.50 25.51 12.07
C ARG A 61 1.82 24.24 12.59
N PRO A 62 2.58 23.38 13.30
CA PRO A 62 2.08 22.07 13.77
C PRO A 62 0.90 22.20 14.73
N GLU A 63 0.81 23.29 15.49
CA GLU A 63 -0.30 23.60 16.38
C GLU A 63 -1.63 23.81 15.63
N ILE A 64 -1.60 24.54 14.51
CA ILE A 64 -2.81 24.79 13.70
C ILE A 64 -3.22 23.50 12.99
N ALA A 65 -2.26 22.82 12.35
CA ALA A 65 -2.51 21.57 11.66
C ALA A 65 -3.10 20.50 12.59
N THR A 66 -2.53 20.35 13.78
CA THR A 66 -3.01 19.38 14.78
C THR A 66 -4.41 19.73 15.27
N LYS A 67 -4.69 21.01 15.55
CA LYS A 67 -6.03 21.46 15.96
C LYS A 67 -7.09 21.16 14.89
N GLU A 68 -6.78 21.38 13.62
CA GLU A 68 -7.68 21.04 12.52
C GLU A 68 -7.91 19.53 12.39
N ALA A 69 -6.83 18.74 12.47
CA ALA A 69 -6.90 17.28 12.45
C ALA A 69 -7.80 16.73 13.56
N ILE A 70 -7.64 17.22 14.80
CA ILE A 70 -8.50 16.85 15.94
C ILE A 70 -9.97 17.13 15.63
N GLY A 71 -10.28 18.31 15.08
CA GLY A 71 -11.64 18.66 14.70
C GLY A 71 -12.23 17.74 13.63
N LEU A 72 -11.43 17.36 12.62
CA LEU A 72 -11.83 16.44 11.55
C LEU A 72 -12.04 15.02 12.05
N VAL A 73 -11.18 14.53 12.94
CA VAL A 73 -11.32 13.23 13.59
C VAL A 73 -12.58 13.20 14.46
N ALA A 74 -12.79 14.24 15.28
CA ALA A 74 -13.97 14.32 16.16
C ALA A 74 -15.30 14.34 15.38
N ARG A 75 -15.31 14.89 14.15
CA ARG A 75 -16.46 14.86 13.25
C ARG A 75 -16.57 13.58 12.41
N GLY A 76 -15.62 12.65 12.55
CA GLY A 76 -15.55 11.41 11.78
C GLY A 76 -15.20 11.61 10.30
N GLU A 77 -14.65 12.77 9.92
CA GLU A 77 -14.21 13.07 8.56
C GLU A 77 -12.84 12.46 8.25
N ILE A 78 -11.97 12.36 9.26
CA ILE A 78 -10.76 11.54 9.22
C ILE A 78 -10.95 10.37 10.17
N ALA A 79 -10.70 9.19 9.65
CA ALA A 79 -11.11 7.94 10.26
C ALA A 79 -10.02 6.89 10.30
N THR A 80 -8.83 7.16 9.74
CA THR A 80 -7.70 6.24 9.56
C THR A 80 -6.39 6.98 9.83
N LEU A 81 -5.35 6.26 10.23
CA LEU A 81 -4.00 6.83 10.38
C LEU A 81 -3.43 7.23 9.03
N GLY A 82 -3.64 6.43 7.99
CA GLY A 82 -3.34 6.80 6.61
C GLY A 82 -4.07 8.09 6.19
N GLY A 83 -5.31 8.28 6.67
CA GLY A 83 -6.08 9.51 6.49
C GLY A 83 -5.48 10.72 7.21
N LEU A 84 -4.92 10.54 8.41
CA LEU A 84 -4.19 11.60 9.12
C LEU A 84 -2.90 11.98 8.39
N VAL A 85 -2.13 10.99 7.94
CA VAL A 85 -0.90 11.23 7.16
C VAL A 85 -1.24 11.95 5.84
N TYR A 86 -2.29 11.49 5.16
CA TYR A 86 -2.80 12.12 3.94
C TYR A 86 -3.23 13.58 4.17
N PHE A 87 -3.84 13.87 5.33
CA PHE A 87 -4.20 15.22 5.70
C PHE A 87 -2.96 16.08 5.97
N PHE A 88 -2.04 15.61 6.81
CA PHE A 88 -0.88 16.38 7.27
C PHE A 88 0.13 16.70 6.19
N ARG A 89 0.36 15.81 5.21
CA ARG A 89 1.25 16.10 4.09
C ARG A 89 0.76 17.25 3.22
N GLY A 90 -0.54 17.54 3.22
CA GLY A 90 -1.13 18.61 2.42
C GLY A 90 -1.17 18.30 0.92
N SER A 91 -1.52 19.30 0.12
CA SER A 91 -1.64 19.18 -1.34
C SER A 91 -0.27 19.32 -2.01
N GLY A 92 0.05 18.47 -3.00
CA GLY A 92 1.31 18.56 -3.76
C GLY A 92 2.49 17.78 -3.16
N ASN A 93 2.29 17.13 -2.01
CA ASN A 93 3.29 16.28 -1.35
C ASN A 93 2.87 14.80 -1.42
N GLU A 94 2.29 14.36 -2.54
CA GLU A 94 1.74 13.01 -2.67
C GLU A 94 2.81 11.91 -2.58
N LYS A 95 4.09 12.27 -2.77
CA LYS A 95 5.22 11.37 -2.61
C LYS A 95 5.58 11.11 -1.14
N GLU A 96 5.27 12.05 -0.25
CA GLU A 96 5.61 11.95 1.16
C GLU A 96 4.67 10.96 1.86
N ILE A 97 5.27 9.90 2.43
CA ILE A 97 4.58 8.90 3.24
C ILE A 97 4.90 9.01 4.72
N LEU A 98 6.01 9.67 5.08
CA LEU A 98 6.44 9.88 6.46
C LEU A 98 5.95 11.23 6.96
N LEU A 99 5.68 11.34 8.27
CA LEU A 99 5.42 12.64 8.88
C LEU A 99 6.70 13.48 8.92
N ASP A 100 6.54 14.78 8.73
CA ASP A 100 7.62 15.73 8.93
C ASP A 100 8.17 15.63 10.38
N PRO A 101 9.50 15.63 10.57
CA PRO A 101 10.11 15.49 11.90
C PRO A 101 9.68 16.57 12.90
N THR A 102 9.43 17.80 12.44
CA THR A 102 8.97 18.91 13.29
C THR A 102 7.56 18.65 13.81
N LEU A 103 6.68 18.19 12.92
CA LEU A 103 5.32 17.79 13.28
C LEU A 103 5.35 16.59 14.24
N GLN A 104 6.15 15.57 13.93
CA GLN A 104 6.28 14.38 14.79
C GLN A 104 6.76 14.76 16.19
N ALA A 105 7.81 15.58 16.31
CA ALA A 105 8.32 16.04 17.59
C ALA A 105 7.30 16.91 18.36
N TYR A 106 6.44 17.66 17.66
CA TYR A 106 5.34 18.38 18.28
C TYR A 106 4.28 17.41 18.84
N LEU A 107 3.84 16.42 18.06
CA LEU A 107 2.85 15.43 18.48
C LEU A 107 3.35 14.60 19.68
N GLN A 108 4.61 14.16 19.67
CA GLN A 108 5.21 13.44 20.80
C GLN A 108 5.23 14.28 22.08
N ARG A 109 5.59 15.57 21.99
CA ARG A 109 5.54 16.48 23.15
C ARG A 109 4.12 16.69 23.64
N LEU A 110 3.15 16.80 22.74
CA LEU A 110 1.75 17.00 23.08
C LEU A 110 1.13 15.81 23.82
N LEU A 111 1.59 14.59 23.50
CA LEU A 111 1.16 13.33 24.11
C LEU A 111 2.00 12.93 25.34
N ALA A 112 3.02 13.70 25.70
CA ALA A 112 3.89 13.38 26.82
C ALA A 112 3.16 13.48 28.18
N PRO A 113 3.49 12.62 29.15
CA PRO A 113 2.91 12.71 30.48
C PRO A 113 3.34 14.02 31.17
N GLY A 114 2.39 14.73 31.79
CA GLY A 114 2.66 15.94 32.58
C GLY A 114 2.60 17.27 31.83
N VAL A 115 2.11 17.31 30.59
CA VAL A 115 1.83 18.57 29.88
C VAL A 115 0.70 19.34 30.58
N LEU A 116 0.94 20.61 30.89
CA LEU A 116 -0.03 21.50 31.55
C LEU A 116 -1.28 21.69 30.67
N ALA A 117 -2.47 21.56 31.26
CA ALA A 117 -3.76 21.60 30.58
C ALA A 117 -4.03 22.89 29.76
N GLU A 118 -3.36 24.00 30.09
CA GLU A 118 -3.51 25.29 29.41
C GLU A 118 -2.83 25.35 28.04
N ALA A 119 -1.85 24.48 27.77
CA ALA A 119 -1.11 24.44 26.50
C ALA A 119 -1.73 23.50 25.45
N VAL A 120 -2.86 22.88 25.77
CA VAL A 120 -3.39 21.71 25.07
C VAL A 120 -4.60 22.08 24.20
N PRO A 121 -4.64 21.69 22.91
CA PRO A 121 -5.78 21.99 22.03
C PRO A 121 -7.09 21.41 22.57
N PRO A 122 -8.21 22.17 22.50
CA PRO A 122 -9.52 21.65 22.88
C PRO A 122 -9.88 20.45 22.00
N GLY A 123 -10.35 19.37 22.63
CA GLY A 123 -10.72 18.12 21.95
C GLY A 123 -9.67 17.02 21.97
N ILE A 124 -8.41 17.31 22.34
CA ILE A 124 -7.42 16.23 22.50
C ILE A 124 -7.74 15.30 23.66
N GLN A 125 -8.55 15.73 24.63
CA GLN A 125 -8.97 14.87 25.75
C GLN A 125 -9.90 13.75 25.31
N ASN A 126 -10.38 13.78 24.06
CA ASN A 126 -11.13 12.68 23.47
C ASN A 126 -10.22 11.44 23.35
N ALA A 127 -10.57 10.37 24.04
CA ALA A 127 -9.78 9.14 24.08
C ALA A 127 -9.49 8.56 22.68
N HIS A 128 -10.43 8.67 21.74
CA HIS A 128 -10.21 8.20 20.36
C HIS A 128 -9.17 9.03 19.62
N VAL A 129 -9.18 10.35 19.82
CA VAL A 129 -8.19 11.27 19.24
C VAL A 129 -6.79 10.96 19.81
N GLN A 130 -6.69 10.78 21.14
CA GLN A 130 -5.41 10.43 21.77
C GLN A 130 -4.87 9.12 21.23
N GLU A 131 -5.71 8.09 21.16
CA GLU A 131 -5.31 6.78 20.64
C GLU A 131 -4.79 6.88 19.21
N LEU A 132 -5.49 7.59 18.32
CA LEU A 132 -5.02 7.78 16.94
C LEU A 132 -3.67 8.50 16.88
N LEU A 133 -3.48 9.56 17.66
CA LEU A 133 -2.22 10.30 17.66
C LEU A 133 -1.08 9.49 18.28
N HIS A 134 -1.34 8.69 19.32
CA HIS A 134 -0.36 7.77 19.91
C HIS A 134 0.06 6.69 18.90
N GLN A 135 -0.91 6.04 18.23
CA GLN A 135 -0.62 5.04 17.21
C GLN A 135 0.12 5.65 16.01
N LEU A 136 -0.20 6.90 15.63
CA LEU A 136 0.51 7.61 14.58
C LEU A 136 1.99 7.80 14.95
N CYS A 137 2.27 8.31 16.15
CA CYS A 137 3.64 8.47 16.66
C CYS A 137 4.38 7.13 16.69
N HIS A 138 3.73 6.06 17.13
CA HIS A 138 4.30 4.72 17.13
C HIS A 138 4.69 4.26 15.71
N CYS A 139 3.79 4.41 14.74
CA CYS A 139 4.08 4.06 13.33
C CYS A 139 5.24 4.89 12.76
N CYS A 140 5.34 6.18 13.11
CA CYS A 140 6.46 7.02 12.68
C CYS A 140 7.81 6.55 13.25
N GLU A 141 7.84 6.10 14.50
CA GLU A 141 9.05 5.53 15.11
C GLU A 141 9.47 4.23 14.42
N GLN A 142 8.51 3.35 14.09
CA GLN A 142 8.77 2.15 13.31
C GLN A 142 9.33 2.51 11.92
N ALA A 143 8.72 3.45 11.22
CA ALA A 143 9.17 3.89 9.90
C ALA A 143 10.60 4.46 9.94
N ALA A 144 10.94 5.24 10.97
CA ALA A 144 12.30 5.75 11.17
C ALA A 144 13.32 4.61 11.42
N ARG A 145 12.93 3.56 12.15
CA ARG A 145 13.76 2.35 12.31
C ARG A 145 13.99 1.65 10.97
N LEU A 146 12.95 1.49 10.15
CA LEU A 146 13.08 0.89 8.83
C LEU A 146 14.03 1.71 7.94
N GLU A 147 13.95 3.04 7.97
CA GLU A 147 14.88 3.88 7.19
C GLU A 147 16.33 3.74 7.66
N LYS A 148 16.54 3.60 8.98
CA LYS A 148 17.86 3.29 9.52
C LYS A 148 18.38 1.92 9.05
N GLU A 149 17.52 0.90 9.02
CA GLU A 149 17.87 -0.44 8.49
C GLU A 149 18.19 -0.40 6.99
N ARG A 150 17.41 0.37 6.22
CA ARG A 150 17.66 0.59 4.79
C ARG A 150 19.00 1.29 4.54
N ALA A 151 19.38 2.22 5.41
CA ALA A 151 20.66 2.92 5.35
C ALA A 151 21.84 2.09 5.89
N THR A 152 21.57 0.98 6.58
CA THR A 152 22.61 0.09 7.12
C THR A 152 23.09 -0.86 6.02
N ALA A 153 24.37 -0.77 5.67
CA ALA A 153 24.98 -1.67 4.70
C ALA A 153 25.00 -3.12 5.22
N PHE A 154 24.85 -4.08 4.31
CA PHE A 154 25.09 -5.47 4.64
C PHE A 154 26.54 -5.67 5.09
N ASP A 155 26.74 -6.52 6.09
CA ASP A 155 28.04 -6.79 6.71
C ASP A 155 28.17 -8.30 6.92
N ALA A 156 29.05 -8.93 6.16
CA ALA A 156 29.29 -10.37 6.22
C ALA A 156 29.97 -10.81 7.53
N THR A 157 30.53 -9.89 8.31
CA THR A 157 31.08 -10.17 9.65
C THR A 157 30.01 -10.13 10.74
N ASN A 158 28.85 -9.53 10.45
CA ASN A 158 27.71 -9.49 11.35
C ASN A 158 26.92 -10.81 11.27
N SER A 159 26.86 -11.53 12.38
CA SER A 159 26.17 -12.83 12.45
C SER A 159 24.67 -12.74 12.18
N GLY A 160 24.02 -11.63 12.55
CA GLY A 160 22.59 -11.40 12.26
C GLY A 160 22.32 -11.21 10.76
N HIS A 161 23.18 -10.47 10.07
CA HIS A 161 23.06 -10.29 8.62
C HIS A 161 23.28 -11.61 7.87
N MET A 162 24.30 -12.37 8.29
CA MET A 162 24.58 -13.70 7.74
C MET A 162 23.46 -14.70 8.01
N GLN A 163 22.79 -14.58 9.16
CA GLN A 163 21.63 -15.41 9.50
C GLN A 163 20.45 -15.16 8.56
N LEU A 164 20.11 -13.89 8.28
CA LEU A 164 19.07 -13.55 7.32
C LEU A 164 19.36 -14.14 5.92
N LEU A 165 20.63 -14.10 5.49
CA LEU A 165 21.02 -14.67 4.21
C LEU A 165 20.88 -16.20 4.19
N ARG A 166 21.21 -16.87 5.30
CA ARG A 166 21.04 -18.32 5.46
C ARG A 166 19.58 -18.72 5.46
N GLU A 167 18.72 -17.94 6.12
CA GLU A 167 17.28 -18.18 6.10
C GLU A 167 16.68 -17.99 4.70
N LEU A 168 17.19 -17.03 3.92
CA LEU A 168 16.75 -16.83 2.53
C LEU A 168 17.15 -18.02 1.66
N TRP A 169 18.36 -18.54 1.85
CA TRP A 169 18.85 -19.74 1.17
C TRP A 169 17.94 -20.95 1.42
N GLU A 170 17.58 -21.16 2.69
CA GLU A 170 16.70 -22.25 3.10
C GLU A 170 15.27 -22.05 2.59
N ALA A 171 14.73 -20.83 2.64
CA ALA A 171 13.41 -20.50 2.11
C ALA A 171 13.33 -20.75 0.58
N ALA A 172 14.44 -20.56 -0.14
CA ALA A 172 14.57 -20.91 -1.55
C ALA A 172 14.62 -22.43 -1.82
N GLY A 173 14.62 -23.26 -0.77
CA GLY A 173 14.64 -24.72 -0.85
C GLY A 173 16.03 -25.30 -1.08
N LYS A 174 17.10 -24.52 -0.86
CA LYS A 174 18.47 -25.04 -0.90
C LYS A 174 18.82 -25.67 0.46
N SER A 175 19.71 -26.67 0.44
CA SER A 175 20.15 -27.35 1.65
C SER A 175 20.99 -26.42 2.54
N PRO A 176 20.77 -26.38 3.87
CA PRO A 176 21.62 -25.63 4.79
C PRO A 176 23.10 -26.03 4.73
N ALA A 177 23.39 -27.29 4.39
CA ALA A 177 24.76 -27.80 4.28
C ALA A 177 25.54 -27.21 3.10
N ASP A 178 24.83 -26.77 2.05
CA ASP A 178 25.42 -26.19 0.84
C ASP A 178 25.51 -24.66 0.91
N PHE A 179 25.12 -24.08 2.05
CA PHE A 179 25.11 -22.63 2.21
C PHE A 179 26.53 -22.07 2.08
N SER A 180 26.68 -21.13 1.16
CA SER A 180 27.85 -20.27 1.04
C SER A 180 27.39 -18.84 0.80
N HIS A 181 28.02 -17.89 1.51
CA HIS A 181 27.83 -16.46 1.25
C HIS A 181 28.08 -16.12 -0.23
N ARG A 182 29.08 -16.77 -0.85
CA ARG A 182 29.39 -16.62 -2.27
C ARG A 182 29.06 -17.90 -3.02
N SER A 183 28.10 -17.84 -3.93
CA SER A 183 27.56 -19.02 -4.61
C SER A 183 26.89 -18.65 -5.93
N GLU A 184 26.98 -19.53 -6.93
CA GLU A 184 26.25 -19.39 -8.20
C GLU A 184 24.74 -19.44 -8.00
N ALA A 185 24.26 -20.11 -6.95
CA ALA A 185 22.83 -20.20 -6.65
C ALA A 185 22.19 -18.82 -6.35
N TRP A 186 22.96 -17.80 -5.94
CA TRP A 186 22.43 -16.45 -5.78
C TRP A 186 21.96 -15.85 -7.12
N VAL A 187 22.61 -16.22 -8.23
CA VAL A 187 22.17 -15.82 -9.58
C VAL A 187 20.81 -16.45 -9.91
N GLU A 188 20.55 -17.69 -9.48
CA GLU A 188 19.23 -18.32 -9.65
C GLU A 188 18.12 -17.57 -8.89
N PHE A 189 18.45 -16.90 -7.78
CA PHE A 189 17.50 -16.10 -7.01
C PHE A 189 17.30 -14.70 -7.63
N GLY A 190 18.09 -14.36 -8.65
CA GLY A 190 18.06 -13.09 -9.34
C GLY A 190 18.93 -12.00 -8.72
N PHE A 191 19.98 -12.37 -7.98
CA PHE A 191 21.09 -11.45 -7.66
C PHE A 191 21.99 -11.26 -8.89
N GLN A 192 22.74 -10.15 -8.96
CA GLN A 192 23.57 -9.82 -10.13
C GLN A 192 24.83 -10.68 -10.25
N GLY A 193 25.26 -11.32 -9.16
CA GLY A 193 26.46 -12.13 -9.17
C GLY A 193 26.51 -13.11 -8.00
N LEU A 194 27.72 -13.65 -7.78
CA LEU A 194 27.95 -14.65 -6.75
C LEU A 194 27.86 -14.11 -5.33
N ASP A 195 28.02 -12.79 -5.15
CA ASP A 195 28.03 -12.13 -3.85
C ASP A 195 26.81 -11.20 -3.73
N PRO A 196 25.77 -11.60 -2.98
CA PRO A 196 24.54 -10.81 -2.83
C PRO A 196 24.77 -9.49 -2.09
N ALA A 197 25.87 -9.36 -1.32
CA ALA A 197 26.19 -8.13 -0.61
C ALA A 197 26.33 -6.93 -1.57
N THR A 198 26.76 -7.18 -2.81
CA THR A 198 26.98 -6.15 -3.81
C THR A 198 25.70 -5.48 -4.31
N ASP A 199 24.55 -6.15 -4.19
CA ASP A 199 23.24 -5.69 -4.65
C ASP A 199 22.51 -4.84 -3.58
N PHE A 200 22.82 -5.02 -2.29
CA PHE A 200 22.10 -4.35 -1.19
C PHE A 200 22.43 -2.85 -1.02
N ARG A 201 23.21 -2.21 -1.90
CA ARG A 201 23.67 -0.82 -1.71
C ARG A 201 22.54 0.21 -1.61
N GLY A 202 21.43 0.00 -2.32
CA GLY A 202 20.28 0.91 -2.32
C GLY A 202 19.22 0.61 -1.25
N GLY A 203 19.13 -0.64 -0.80
CA GLY A 203 18.09 -1.13 0.10
C GLY A 203 18.57 -1.59 1.48
N GLY A 204 19.88 -1.69 1.69
CA GLY A 204 20.51 -2.12 2.94
C GLY A 204 20.06 -3.48 3.41
N VAL A 205 20.21 -3.71 4.71
CA VAL A 205 19.76 -4.93 5.40
C VAL A 205 18.22 -5.06 5.36
N LEU A 206 17.50 -3.92 5.32
CA LEU A 206 16.04 -3.93 5.17
C LEU A 206 15.61 -4.71 3.92
N ALA A 207 16.27 -4.50 2.77
CA ALA A 207 15.89 -5.17 1.53
C ALA A 207 16.11 -6.70 1.58
N LEU A 208 17.16 -7.16 2.25
CA LEU A 208 17.34 -8.60 2.52
C LEU A 208 16.18 -9.13 3.37
N ARG A 209 15.82 -8.42 4.43
CA ARG A 209 14.73 -8.81 5.33
C ARG A 209 13.36 -8.81 4.65
N GLN A 210 13.07 -7.82 3.80
CA GLN A 210 11.83 -7.77 3.00
C GLN A 210 11.76 -8.94 2.02
N PHE A 211 12.87 -9.23 1.31
CA PHE A 211 12.90 -10.34 0.37
C PHE A 211 12.75 -11.70 1.06
N LEU A 212 13.39 -11.87 2.22
CA LEU A 212 13.23 -13.05 3.07
C LEU A 212 11.78 -13.21 3.55
N HIS A 213 11.16 -12.12 4.02
CA HIS A 213 9.79 -12.14 4.49
C HIS A 213 8.82 -12.58 3.40
N PHE A 214 9.02 -12.10 2.16
CA PHE A 214 8.27 -12.57 1.00
C PHE A 214 8.53 -14.06 0.71
N ALA A 215 9.79 -14.50 0.77
CA ALA A 215 10.17 -15.90 0.56
C ALA A 215 9.53 -16.85 1.59
N GLN A 216 9.39 -16.42 2.84
CA GLN A 216 8.79 -17.21 3.91
C GLN A 216 7.26 -17.18 3.87
N THR A 217 6.66 -16.02 3.58
CA THR A 217 5.21 -15.79 3.62
C THR A 217 4.50 -16.24 2.34
N HIS A 218 5.09 -15.95 1.18
CA HIS A 218 4.57 -16.28 -0.14
C HIS A 218 5.48 -17.29 -0.86
N ASN A 219 5.88 -18.35 -0.16
CA ASN A 219 6.88 -19.31 -0.64
C ASN A 219 6.53 -19.95 -1.98
N ASP A 220 5.24 -20.25 -2.21
CA ASP A 220 4.77 -20.81 -3.48
C ASP A 220 4.95 -19.82 -4.64
N ASP A 221 4.62 -18.54 -4.42
CA ASP A 221 4.85 -17.50 -5.42
C ASP A 221 6.34 -17.24 -5.64
N PHE A 222 7.14 -17.23 -4.58
CA PHE A 222 8.59 -17.11 -4.63
C PHE A 222 9.22 -18.22 -5.48
N LYS A 223 8.87 -19.49 -5.21
CA LYS A 223 9.33 -20.64 -5.98
C LYS A 223 8.81 -20.61 -7.42
N ALA A 224 7.57 -20.20 -7.65
CA ALA A 224 7.03 -20.06 -9.00
C ALA A 224 7.77 -18.98 -9.82
N MET A 225 8.17 -17.88 -9.20
CA MET A 225 8.99 -16.83 -9.83
C MET A 225 10.39 -17.33 -10.19
N MET A 226 11.06 -18.08 -9.31
CA MET A 226 12.34 -18.71 -9.63
C MET A 226 12.21 -19.78 -10.73
N ALA A 227 11.15 -20.60 -10.67
CA ALA A 227 10.88 -21.64 -11.67
C ALA A 227 10.60 -21.04 -13.05
N PHE A 228 9.90 -19.90 -13.10
CA PHE A 228 9.71 -19.13 -14.32
C PHE A 228 11.06 -18.76 -14.96
N ASN A 229 11.96 -18.12 -14.20
CA ASN A 229 13.29 -17.76 -14.70
C ASN A 229 14.08 -18.97 -15.19
N ARG A 230 14.09 -20.07 -14.41
CA ARG A 230 14.77 -21.30 -14.81
C ARG A 230 14.27 -21.83 -16.16
N ARG A 231 12.95 -21.81 -16.38
CA ARG A 231 12.34 -22.26 -17.64
C ARG A 231 12.74 -21.35 -18.81
N ILE A 232 12.66 -20.03 -18.64
CA ILE A 232 13.02 -19.05 -19.67
C ILE A 232 14.50 -19.19 -20.06
N LEU A 233 15.39 -19.28 -19.07
CA LEU A 233 16.83 -19.48 -19.29
C LEU A 233 17.12 -20.82 -19.99
N ALA A 234 16.46 -21.90 -19.60
CA ALA A 234 16.62 -23.21 -20.24
C ALA A 234 16.10 -23.23 -21.69
N ALA A 235 15.12 -22.40 -22.02
CA ALA A 235 14.62 -22.21 -23.37
C ALA A 235 15.50 -21.29 -24.24
N GLY A 236 16.53 -20.66 -23.65
CA GLY A 236 17.35 -19.66 -24.35
C GLY A 236 16.58 -18.36 -24.65
N GLU A 237 15.50 -18.11 -23.92
CA GLU A 237 14.68 -16.91 -24.07
C GLU A 237 15.22 -15.77 -23.19
N GLU A 238 14.88 -14.53 -23.55
CA GLU A 238 15.42 -13.32 -22.91
C GLU A 238 14.36 -12.58 -22.07
N THR A 239 13.27 -13.25 -21.68
CA THR A 239 12.15 -12.67 -20.91
C THR A 239 12.28 -12.89 -19.39
N TRP A 240 13.48 -13.25 -18.92
CA TRP A 240 13.78 -13.46 -17.50
C TRP A 240 13.99 -12.12 -16.78
N TYR A 241 13.93 -12.13 -15.45
CA TYR A 241 14.15 -10.93 -14.63
C TYR A 241 15.01 -11.22 -13.40
N LEU A 242 15.69 -10.19 -12.90
CA LEU A 242 16.52 -10.28 -11.69
C LEU A 242 15.64 -10.14 -10.44
N PHE A 243 15.02 -11.24 -10.00
CA PHE A 243 14.01 -11.25 -8.94
C PHE A 243 14.47 -10.58 -7.62
N ALA A 244 15.66 -10.94 -7.11
CA ALA A 244 16.21 -10.29 -5.92
C ALA A 244 16.41 -8.78 -6.14
N VAL A 245 16.94 -8.36 -7.30
CA VAL A 245 17.12 -6.95 -7.64
C VAL A 245 15.78 -6.20 -7.68
N VAL A 246 14.73 -6.80 -8.25
CA VAL A 246 13.38 -6.23 -8.25
C VAL A 246 12.89 -5.99 -6.82
N SER A 247 13.04 -7.01 -5.95
CA SER A 247 12.65 -6.90 -4.53
C SER A 247 13.42 -5.81 -3.78
N ILE A 248 14.72 -5.71 -4.02
CA ILE A 248 15.59 -4.68 -3.42
C ILE A 248 15.18 -3.28 -3.89
N GLN A 249 14.94 -3.12 -5.20
CA GLN A 249 14.47 -1.87 -5.77
C GLN A 249 13.13 -1.43 -5.16
N PHE A 250 12.19 -2.37 -5.02
CA PHE A 250 10.88 -2.09 -4.41
C PHE A 250 10.99 -1.63 -2.98
N THR A 251 11.84 -2.29 -2.18
CA THR A 251 12.11 -1.85 -0.80
C THR A 251 12.62 -0.41 -0.76
N ALA A 252 13.60 -0.08 -1.60
CA ALA A 252 14.18 1.26 -1.64
C ALA A 252 13.15 2.30 -2.10
N GLN A 253 12.39 2.02 -3.16
CA GLN A 253 11.43 2.98 -3.71
C GLN A 253 10.23 3.24 -2.80
N LEU A 254 9.75 2.22 -2.08
CA LEU A 254 8.66 2.39 -1.13
C LEU A 254 9.02 3.36 0.00
N LEU A 255 10.28 3.35 0.46
CA LEU A 255 10.71 4.17 1.59
C LEU A 255 11.32 5.52 1.17
N LEU A 256 12.02 5.58 0.04
CA LEU A 256 12.72 6.79 -0.43
C LEU A 256 11.81 7.85 -1.07
N GLN A 257 10.54 7.55 -1.36
CA GLN A 257 9.55 8.53 -1.84
C GLN A 257 9.94 9.23 -3.17
N LYS A 258 10.78 8.61 -4.00
CA LYS A 258 11.40 9.34 -5.12
C LYS A 258 10.50 9.47 -6.35
N ASP A 259 9.81 8.40 -6.71
CA ASP A 259 9.33 8.25 -8.09
C ASP A 259 7.80 8.18 -8.22
N HIS A 260 7.07 7.84 -7.15
CA HIS A 260 5.64 7.57 -7.24
C HIS A 260 4.83 8.26 -6.14
N ALA A 261 3.65 8.75 -6.54
CA ALA A 261 2.67 9.31 -5.62
C ALA A 261 2.00 8.17 -4.85
N PHE A 262 1.92 8.31 -3.53
CA PHE A 262 1.14 7.46 -2.65
C PHE A 262 -0.22 8.11 -2.45
N TYR A 263 -1.29 7.37 -2.73
CA TYR A 263 -2.63 7.82 -2.45
C TYR A 263 -3.12 7.25 -1.12
N LEU A 264 -4.29 7.72 -0.69
CA LEU A 264 -4.88 7.28 0.57
C LEU A 264 -4.92 5.75 0.74
N PRO A 265 -5.27 4.94 -0.30
CA PRO A 265 -5.24 3.48 -0.19
C PRO A 265 -3.92 2.90 0.33
N GLN A 266 -2.79 3.38 -0.18
CA GLN A 266 -1.48 2.87 0.19
C GLN A 266 -1.05 3.36 1.57
N LEU A 267 -1.41 4.60 1.92
CA LEU A 267 -1.19 5.12 3.27
C LEU A 267 -1.99 4.35 4.31
N GLU A 268 -3.23 3.94 3.98
CA GLU A 268 -4.06 3.12 4.86
C GLU A 268 -3.45 1.72 5.05
N VAL A 269 -2.90 1.10 4.00
CA VAL A 269 -2.16 -0.16 4.16
C VAL A 269 -0.92 0.04 5.05
N LEU A 270 -0.15 1.11 4.84
CA LEU A 270 1.07 1.35 5.63
C LEU A 270 0.76 1.62 7.11
N TYR A 271 -0.21 2.48 7.41
CA TYR A 271 -0.42 2.97 8.77
C TYR A 271 -1.53 2.26 9.52
N ASP A 272 -2.51 1.66 8.85
CA ASP A 272 -3.67 1.06 9.52
C ASP A 272 -3.56 -0.48 9.62
N THR A 273 -2.52 -1.11 9.07
CA THR A 273 -2.29 -2.56 9.25
C THR A 273 -2.06 -2.90 10.74
N LEU A 274 -2.67 -3.99 11.19
CA LEU A 274 -2.56 -4.46 12.57
C LEU A 274 -1.39 -5.41 12.71
N LYS A 275 -0.77 -5.41 13.89
CA LYS A 275 0.22 -6.42 14.26
C LYS A 275 -0.43 -7.81 14.21
N GLY A 276 0.06 -8.67 13.32
CA GLY A 276 -0.37 -10.06 13.25
C GLY A 276 -0.15 -10.74 14.60
N GLY A 277 -1.21 -11.32 15.18
CA GLY A 277 -1.04 -12.25 16.29
C GLY A 277 -0.18 -13.42 15.78
N ALA A 278 0.94 -13.70 16.45
CA ALA A 278 1.73 -14.91 16.18
C ALA A 278 0.86 -16.15 16.45
N GLY A 279 0.15 -16.60 15.42
CA GLY A 279 -0.86 -17.64 15.52
C GLY A 279 -1.14 -18.19 14.14
N LYS A 280 -0.64 -19.40 13.92
CA LYS A 280 -0.95 -20.28 12.79
C LYS A 280 -2.41 -20.12 12.33
N ASP A 281 -2.62 -19.45 11.22
CA ASP A 281 -3.68 -19.84 10.30
C ASP A 281 -3.02 -20.20 8.97
N LYS A 282 -2.92 -21.52 8.74
CA LYS A 282 -2.76 -22.05 7.40
C LYS A 282 -4.05 -21.69 6.66
N CYS A 283 -4.07 -20.57 5.94
CA CYS A 283 -5.11 -20.33 4.95
C CYS A 283 -4.68 -20.96 3.63
N GLU A 284 -5.21 -22.16 3.42
CA GLU A 284 -5.37 -22.75 2.09
C GLU A 284 -6.14 -21.78 1.18
N GLY A 285 -5.68 -21.65 -0.06
CA GLY A 285 -6.39 -20.97 -1.14
C GLY A 285 -5.72 -19.68 -1.56
N GLY A 286 -4.95 -19.75 -2.66
CA GLY A 286 -4.44 -18.59 -3.38
C GLY A 286 -5.58 -17.72 -3.92
N ALA A 287 -6.11 -16.85 -3.08
CA ALA A 287 -6.96 -15.75 -3.48
C ALA A 287 -6.08 -14.55 -3.83
N LYS A 288 -6.41 -13.90 -4.94
CA LYS A 288 -5.65 -12.81 -5.54
C LYS A 288 -5.64 -11.59 -4.60
N HIS A 289 -4.61 -11.43 -3.79
CA HIS A 289 -4.40 -10.20 -3.01
C HIS A 289 -4.01 -9.07 -3.97
N HIS A 290 -5.01 -8.31 -4.39
CA HIS A 290 -4.84 -6.99 -5.00
C HIS A 290 -4.77 -5.94 -3.88
N LEU A 291 -4.17 -4.76 -4.13
CA LEU A 291 -4.11 -3.66 -3.17
C LEU A 291 -5.50 -3.32 -2.59
N GLY A 292 -6.54 -3.35 -3.43
CA GLY A 292 -7.93 -3.18 -3.00
C GLY A 292 -8.41 -4.22 -1.99
N SER A 293 -7.92 -5.47 -2.06
CA SER A 293 -8.26 -6.55 -1.13
C SER A 293 -7.62 -6.34 0.24
N ALA A 294 -6.32 -6.00 0.31
CA ALA A 294 -5.69 -5.74 1.61
C ALA A 294 -6.23 -4.45 2.24
N ARG A 295 -6.49 -3.42 1.43
CA ARG A 295 -7.18 -2.23 1.93
C ARG A 295 -8.56 -2.56 2.47
N ALA A 296 -9.35 -3.39 1.76
CA ALA A 296 -10.66 -3.82 2.23
C ALA A 296 -10.54 -4.54 3.57
N GLU A 297 -9.59 -5.46 3.72
CA GLU A 297 -9.31 -6.18 4.97
C GLU A 297 -8.93 -5.22 6.12
N VAL A 298 -8.02 -4.27 5.87
CA VAL A 298 -7.64 -3.22 6.83
C VAL A 298 -8.85 -2.39 7.27
N LEU A 299 -9.76 -2.05 6.34
CA LEU A 299 -10.96 -1.28 6.62
C LEU A 299 -12.10 -2.11 7.24
N GLU A 300 -12.17 -3.41 6.97
CA GLU A 300 -13.15 -4.33 7.55
C GLU A 300 -12.82 -4.68 9.00
N LEU A 301 -11.52 -4.82 9.34
CA LEU A 301 -11.04 -4.98 10.71
C LEU A 301 -11.42 -3.78 11.60
N ARG A 302 -11.62 -2.60 11.00
CA ARG A 302 -12.18 -1.41 11.66
C ARG A 302 -13.71 -1.47 11.83
N GLY A 303 -14.41 -2.20 10.96
CA GLY A 303 -15.88 -2.30 10.92
C GLY A 303 -16.49 -3.38 11.81
N GLY A 304 -15.72 -4.39 12.20
CA GLY A 304 -16.23 -5.58 12.88
C GLY A 304 -16.98 -6.49 11.89
N GLY A 305 -16.62 -7.77 11.89
CA GLY A 305 -17.12 -8.77 10.95
C GLY A 305 -18.63 -8.70 10.73
N SER A 306 -19.05 -8.88 9.49
CA SER A 306 -20.46 -8.98 9.13
C SER A 306 -21.07 -10.18 9.86
N ASP A 307 -21.80 -9.90 10.94
CA ASP A 307 -22.51 -10.94 11.67
C ASP A 307 -23.62 -11.49 10.77
N LYS A 308 -23.58 -12.80 10.53
CA LYS A 308 -24.64 -13.50 9.81
C LYS A 308 -25.91 -13.45 10.66
N SER A 309 -26.87 -12.64 10.22
CA SER A 309 -28.31 -12.82 10.43
C SER A 309 -28.76 -13.23 11.84
N GLN A 310 -29.31 -12.29 12.61
CA GLN A 310 -30.54 -12.55 13.37
C GLN A 310 -31.33 -11.25 13.64
N ASN A 311 -32.64 -11.36 13.44
CA ASN A 311 -33.63 -10.30 13.64
C ASN A 311 -33.61 -9.77 15.09
N HIS A 312 -33.53 -8.45 15.28
CA HIS A 312 -34.24 -7.78 16.38
C HIS A 312 -34.56 -6.31 16.06
N SER A 313 -35.56 -5.82 16.79
CA SER A 313 -36.45 -4.71 16.48
C SER A 313 -35.81 -3.31 16.41
N LYS A 314 -36.46 -2.44 15.63
CA LYS A 314 -36.35 -0.97 15.67
C LYS A 314 -36.45 -0.46 17.12
N ASN A 315 -35.30 -0.16 17.73
CA ASN A 315 -35.16 0.95 18.70
C ASN A 315 -33.70 1.36 19.01
N ASP A 316 -32.67 0.72 18.44
CA ASP A 316 -31.27 1.16 18.63
C ASP A 316 -30.78 2.10 17.50
N ARG A 317 -31.26 3.34 17.46
CA ARG A 317 -30.62 4.38 16.62
C ARG A 317 -29.58 5.22 17.35
N ASP A 318 -29.47 5.09 18.67
CA ASP A 318 -28.54 5.85 19.50
C ASP A 318 -27.42 4.98 20.12
N ALA A 319 -27.32 3.71 19.73
CA ALA A 319 -26.33 2.75 20.24
C ALA A 319 -25.23 2.38 19.21
N ALA A 320 -25.09 3.13 18.10
CA ALA A 320 -23.93 3.04 17.20
C ALA A 320 -22.72 3.83 17.75
N ALA A 321 -22.62 3.92 19.09
CA ALA A 321 -21.53 4.57 19.79
C ALA A 321 -20.25 3.71 19.64
N HIS A 322 -19.32 4.24 18.84
CA HIS A 322 -17.88 3.97 18.87
C HIS A 322 -17.47 2.62 19.46
N LYS A 323 -17.48 1.57 18.64
CA LYS A 323 -16.73 0.36 18.96
C LYS A 323 -15.24 0.73 19.07
N PRO A 324 -14.52 0.34 20.13
CA PRO A 324 -13.15 0.80 20.35
C PRO A 324 -12.25 0.43 19.17
N TRP A 325 -11.33 1.33 18.82
CA TRP A 325 -10.16 0.99 18.01
C TRP A 325 -9.34 -0.04 18.79
N THR A 326 -9.48 -1.33 18.47
CA THR A 326 -8.77 -2.42 19.16
C THR A 326 -7.61 -2.93 18.31
N GLY A 327 -6.41 -2.96 18.88
CA GLY A 327 -5.21 -3.55 18.28
C GLY A 327 -4.10 -2.53 18.00
N VAL A 328 -2.85 -2.95 18.17
CA VAL A 328 -1.67 -2.12 17.90
C VAL A 328 -1.41 -2.10 16.40
N ARG A 329 -1.33 -0.90 15.84
CA ARG A 329 -0.99 -0.69 14.43
C ARG A 329 0.49 -0.98 14.25
N ASP A 330 0.83 -1.61 13.13
CA ASP A 330 2.18 -2.04 12.84
C ASP A 330 2.58 -1.59 11.43
N PHE A 331 3.34 -0.49 11.38
CA PHE A 331 3.83 0.08 10.13
C PHE A 331 4.71 -0.91 9.36
N GLU A 332 5.46 -1.74 10.09
CA GLU A 332 6.35 -2.71 9.48
C GLU A 332 5.57 -3.84 8.80
N GLU A 333 4.49 -4.31 9.41
CA GLU A 333 3.57 -5.26 8.79
C GLU A 333 2.87 -4.66 7.55
N GLY A 334 2.46 -3.39 7.64
CA GLY A 334 1.92 -2.65 6.50
C GLY A 334 2.93 -2.50 5.36
N PHE A 335 4.21 -2.27 5.70
CA PHE A 335 5.31 -2.17 4.75
C PHE A 335 5.60 -3.51 4.06
N HIS A 336 5.64 -4.61 4.82
CA HIS A 336 5.71 -5.98 4.28
C HIS A 336 4.55 -6.26 3.32
N THR A 337 3.33 -5.96 3.73
CA THR A 337 2.13 -6.15 2.93
C THR A 337 2.23 -5.41 1.59
N LEU A 338 2.62 -4.14 1.61
CA LEU A 338 2.72 -3.33 0.39
C LEU A 338 3.84 -3.83 -0.53
N HIS A 339 4.98 -4.23 0.03
CA HIS A 339 6.11 -4.82 -0.72
C HIS A 339 5.70 -6.13 -1.40
N HIS A 340 5.04 -7.04 -0.67
CA HIS A 340 4.56 -8.30 -1.21
C HIS A 340 3.57 -8.10 -2.36
N GLN A 341 2.61 -7.19 -2.17
CA GLN A 341 1.61 -6.89 -3.20
C GLN A 341 2.24 -6.33 -4.47
N LEU A 342 3.26 -5.48 -4.32
CA LEU A 342 3.98 -4.93 -5.44
C LEU A 342 4.80 -6.00 -6.18
N LEU A 343 5.43 -6.95 -5.46
CA LEU A 343 6.09 -8.12 -6.07
C LEU A 343 5.10 -9.03 -6.82
N LEU A 344 3.95 -9.31 -6.22
CA LEU A 344 2.91 -10.12 -6.87
C LEU A 344 2.29 -9.40 -8.08
N HIS A 345 2.16 -8.07 -8.01
CA HIS A 345 1.72 -7.26 -9.15
C HIS A 345 2.74 -7.29 -10.27
N PHE A 346 4.03 -7.07 -9.96
CA PHE A 346 5.14 -7.22 -10.90
C PHE A 346 5.14 -8.60 -11.57
N LYS A 347 5.01 -9.68 -10.79
CA LYS A 347 4.92 -11.05 -11.31
C LYS A 347 3.81 -11.17 -12.36
N ARG A 348 2.59 -10.70 -12.05
CA ARG A 348 1.45 -10.77 -12.98
C ARG A 348 1.70 -9.97 -14.25
N CYS A 349 2.22 -8.75 -14.12
CA CYS A 349 2.54 -7.87 -15.24
C CYS A 349 3.61 -8.52 -16.14
N TRP A 350 4.75 -8.90 -15.56
CA TRP A 350 5.87 -9.47 -16.31
C TRP A 350 5.52 -10.81 -16.97
N HIS A 351 4.81 -11.69 -16.26
CA HIS A 351 4.42 -13.01 -16.80
C HIS A 351 3.33 -12.91 -17.87
N ARG A 352 2.57 -11.80 -17.91
CA ARG A 352 1.59 -11.50 -18.95
C ARG A 352 2.24 -10.89 -20.18
N ASP A 353 3.09 -9.89 -19.99
CA ASP A 353 3.61 -9.05 -21.07
C ASP A 353 4.92 -9.61 -21.66
N LEU A 354 5.63 -10.46 -20.91
CA LEU A 354 6.88 -11.10 -21.29
C LEU A 354 7.89 -10.12 -21.94
N PRO A 355 8.20 -8.98 -21.29
CA PRO A 355 9.16 -8.04 -21.84
C PRO A 355 10.55 -8.68 -21.89
N HIS A 356 11.36 -8.22 -22.84
CA HIS A 356 12.77 -8.57 -22.90
C HIS A 356 13.51 -8.01 -21.67
N VAL A 357 14.49 -8.73 -21.13
CA VAL A 357 15.22 -8.36 -19.90
C VAL A 357 15.86 -6.98 -19.97
N MET A 358 16.38 -6.61 -21.15
CA MET A 358 16.97 -5.29 -21.39
C MET A 358 15.96 -4.13 -21.38
N GLU A 359 14.65 -4.43 -21.46
CA GLU A 359 13.58 -3.44 -21.35
C GLU A 359 13.14 -3.20 -19.91
N TYR A 360 13.79 -3.82 -18.92
CA TYR A 360 13.44 -3.70 -17.50
C TYR A 360 13.20 -2.24 -17.08
N ASN A 361 14.17 -1.35 -17.32
CA ASN A 361 14.07 0.06 -16.91
C ASN A 361 12.93 0.82 -17.61
N ASN A 362 12.58 0.45 -18.84
CA ASN A 362 11.48 1.06 -19.59
C ASN A 362 10.12 0.51 -19.14
N TYR A 363 10.09 -0.75 -18.70
CA TYR A 363 8.87 -1.44 -18.28
C TYR A 363 8.44 -1.08 -16.86
N MET A 364 9.40 -0.97 -15.92
CA MET A 364 9.11 -0.75 -14.50
C MET A 364 8.20 0.45 -14.18
N PRO A 365 8.36 1.64 -14.80
CA PRO A 365 7.45 2.77 -14.56
C PRO A 365 5.97 2.44 -14.79
N SER A 366 5.65 1.60 -15.78
CA SER A 366 4.28 1.16 -16.06
C SER A 366 3.72 0.20 -15.01
N VAL A 367 4.57 -0.68 -14.47
CA VAL A 367 4.23 -1.59 -13.36
C VAL A 367 3.85 -0.77 -12.13
N PHE A 368 4.65 0.25 -11.81
CA PHE A 368 4.38 1.14 -10.70
C PHE A 368 3.13 1.99 -10.89
N GLN A 369 2.97 2.59 -12.07
CA GLN A 369 1.79 3.40 -12.38
C GLN A 369 0.51 2.58 -12.23
N SER A 370 0.49 1.35 -12.75
CA SER A 370 -0.67 0.46 -12.64
C SER A 370 -0.90 -0.09 -11.22
N PHE A 371 0.10 -0.03 -10.33
CA PHE A 371 -0.06 -0.41 -8.93
C PHE A 371 -0.59 0.74 -8.06
N PHE A 372 -0.09 1.95 -8.29
CA PHE A 372 -0.36 3.10 -7.43
C PHE A 372 -1.59 3.91 -7.81
N VAL A 373 -1.99 3.93 -9.08
CA VAL A 373 -3.18 4.67 -9.52
C VAL A 373 -4.43 3.86 -9.17
N PRO A 374 -5.38 4.40 -8.39
CA PRO A 374 -6.67 3.75 -8.18
C PRO A 374 -7.48 3.74 -9.48
N ASP A 375 -8.07 2.59 -9.82
CA ASP A 375 -9.03 2.44 -10.93
C ASP A 375 -10.25 3.38 -10.80
#